data_AF-A0A0W0SRX1-F1
#
_entry.id   AF-A0A0W0SRX1-F1
#
_cell.length_a   1.000
_cell.length_b   1.000
_cell.length_c   1.000
_cell.angle_alpha   90.00
_cell.angle_beta   90.00
_cell.angle_gamma   90.00
#
_symmetry.space_group_name_H-M   'P 1'
#
loop_
_entity.id
_entity.type
_entity.pdbx_description
1 polymer ?
#
loop_
_entity_poly.entity_id
_entity_poly.type
_entity_poly.pdbx_seq_one_letter_code
_entity_poly.pdbx_strand_id
1 'polypeptide(L)'
;MFNNARQGLMILGLMLPLITQAQICNSVSESEGVRGGCDVTFSAIPNFGNLCVGTILGGTYTITNNSPVFLKINYIRIQNYDALPNEAAVIAAAPLSCGSYIAPGASCNILLNLQPVAFGNFYRVLQIGINSRQLELDAPVITSAVNCITPPPVIPPTPTSPFFPTPPPPSQFLVSILGATTVTNAGLSVVNGDVDVSPGSAITGFPPGTVLNGAFHAADATAAAAHNEAQAYYNSAVSLPCPPGNNLTGLDLGGRVLPPGVYCFNSSAQLTGALVLSGGPTSSYVFQIGSTLTTASNASVVLQGGVTNGNVTWAVGSSATIGTGTAFAGIIDAVASITLTNSASLRGRAWALNGAVTLDTNIVNPTS
;
A
#
# COMPACT_ATOMS: atom_id res chain seq x y z
N MET A 1 -38.67 66.63 -40.49
CA MET A 1 -37.23 66.92 -40.37
C MET A 1 -36.60 65.81 -39.53
N PHE A 2 -35.80 64.97 -40.17
CA PHE A 2 -34.92 64.01 -39.51
C PHE A 2 -33.77 64.75 -38.82
N ASN A 3 -33.30 64.26 -37.67
CA ASN A 3 -31.86 64.16 -37.44
C ASN A 3 -31.51 63.18 -36.30
N ASN A 4 -30.59 62.27 -36.66
CA ASN A 4 -29.91 61.30 -35.82
C ASN A 4 -28.87 61.98 -34.91
N ALA A 5 -28.49 61.32 -33.80
CA ALA A 5 -27.08 61.19 -33.42
C ALA A 5 -26.87 60.01 -32.44
N ARG A 6 -25.73 59.34 -32.64
CA ARG A 6 -25.24 58.06 -32.10
C ARG A 6 -24.08 58.30 -31.11
N GLN A 7 -23.83 57.29 -30.26
CA GLN A 7 -22.57 56.93 -29.56
C GLN A 7 -22.07 57.82 -28.40
N GLY A 8 -21.90 57.29 -27.19
CA GLY A 8 -20.64 56.77 -26.59
C GLY A 8 -20.38 57.57 -25.29
N LEU A 9 -19.75 57.14 -24.19
CA LEU A 9 -18.76 56.12 -23.88
C LEU A 9 -18.66 55.98 -22.32
N MET A 10 -18.53 54.74 -21.82
CA MET A 10 -17.79 54.21 -20.65
C MET A 10 -16.80 55.16 -19.91
N ILE A 11 -16.49 55.16 -18.59
CA ILE A 11 -16.14 54.12 -17.56
C ILE A 11 -15.90 54.93 -16.23
N LEU A 12 -16.27 54.49 -15.01
CA LEU A 12 -15.42 53.96 -13.89
C LEU A 12 -16.14 54.33 -12.57
N GLY A 13 -16.29 53.58 -11.48
CA GLY A 13 -15.90 52.24 -11.06
C GLY A 13 -16.37 52.03 -9.60
N LEU A 14 -16.10 50.82 -9.08
CA LEU A 14 -16.09 50.38 -7.66
C LEU A 14 -17.32 49.62 -7.06
N MET A 15 -17.09 48.29 -6.94
CA MET A 15 -17.31 47.41 -5.76
C MET A 15 -18.59 46.55 -5.69
N LEU A 16 -18.45 45.24 -5.98
CA LEU A 16 -19.22 44.15 -5.34
C LEU A 16 -18.65 43.88 -3.92
N PRO A 17 -19.29 43.10 -3.02
CA PRO A 17 -20.66 42.56 -2.96
C PRO A 17 -21.34 42.77 -1.58
N LEU A 18 -22.66 42.58 -1.46
CA LEU A 18 -23.26 42.17 -0.18
C LEU A 18 -24.23 41.00 -0.39
N ILE A 19 -23.76 39.83 0.05
CA ILE A 19 -24.57 38.68 0.41
C ILE A 19 -25.15 38.97 1.80
N THR A 20 -26.48 39.02 1.93
CA THR A 20 -27.15 38.86 3.23
C THR A 20 -28.37 37.96 3.08
N GLN A 21 -28.09 36.68 3.35
CA GLN A 21 -28.83 35.64 4.07
C GLN A 21 -30.37 35.72 4.22
N ALA A 22 -30.94 34.53 4.08
CA ALA A 22 -32.36 34.18 4.04
C ALA A 22 -33.17 34.56 5.30
N GLN A 23 -34.37 35.11 5.07
CA GLN A 23 -35.47 35.03 6.04
C GLN A 23 -36.18 33.67 5.86
N ILE A 24 -36.38 32.94 6.95
CA ILE A 24 -37.31 31.81 7.01
C ILE A 24 -38.37 32.19 8.04
N CYS A 25 -39.63 32.22 7.64
CA CYS A 25 -40.77 32.06 8.55
C CYS A 25 -42.03 31.88 7.69
N ASN A 26 -42.66 30.70 7.70
CA ASN A 26 -44.05 30.54 7.30
C ASN A 26 -44.69 29.34 8.04
N SER A 27 -45.37 29.66 9.14
CA SER A 27 -46.69 29.06 9.39
C SER A 27 -47.55 30.07 10.17
N VAL A 28 -48.59 30.56 9.51
CA VAL A 28 -49.82 31.16 10.08
C VAL A 28 -50.64 30.00 10.70
N SER A 29 -51.55 30.09 11.68
CA SER A 29 -52.35 31.14 12.35
C SER A 29 -52.69 30.63 13.79
N GLU A 30 -53.30 31.31 14.76
CA GLU A 30 -54.42 32.27 14.77
C GLU A 30 -54.57 32.85 16.22
N SER A 31 -55.01 34.11 16.31
CA SER A 31 -55.25 34.93 17.53
C SER A 31 -54.02 35.57 18.20
N GLU A 32 -54.09 36.90 18.36
CA GLU A 32 -53.17 37.77 19.10
C GLU A 32 -51.84 38.15 18.41
N GLY A 33 -51.91 39.10 17.47
CA GLY A 33 -51.27 40.42 17.55
C GLY A 33 -49.77 40.60 17.82
N VAL A 34 -48.95 39.56 17.93
CA VAL A 34 -47.51 39.66 18.17
C VAL A 34 -46.79 38.89 17.06
N ARG A 35 -45.93 39.58 16.28
CA ARG A 35 -44.99 38.90 15.39
C ARG A 35 -44.01 38.10 16.26
N GLY A 36 -44.35 36.86 16.56
CA GLY A 36 -43.51 35.94 17.32
C GLY A 36 -42.16 35.74 16.61
N GLY A 37 -41.06 35.82 17.36
CA GLY A 37 -39.74 35.48 16.84
C GLY A 37 -39.73 34.03 16.34
N CYS A 38 -39.02 33.74 15.25
CA CYS A 38 -39.01 32.40 14.66
C CYS A 38 -38.47 31.38 15.67
N ASP A 39 -39.29 30.39 16.06
CA ASP A 39 -38.95 29.33 17.03
C ASP A 39 -37.68 28.55 16.67
N VAL A 40 -37.32 28.54 15.38
CA VAL A 40 -36.15 27.87 14.84
C VAL A 40 -35.42 28.79 13.87
N THR A 41 -34.09 28.78 13.93
CA THR A 41 -33.23 29.40 12.91
C THR A 41 -32.25 28.39 12.33
N PHE A 42 -32.09 28.42 11.01
CA PHE A 42 -31.02 27.73 10.30
C PHE A 42 -29.83 28.68 10.14
N SER A 43 -28.65 28.18 10.46
CA SER A 43 -27.38 28.89 10.32
C SER A 43 -26.32 27.94 9.76
N ALA A 44 -25.17 28.49 9.39
CA ALA A 44 -24.06 27.73 8.78
C ALA A 44 -24.45 26.96 7.49
N ILE A 45 -25.46 27.44 6.75
CA ILE A 45 -25.98 26.75 5.56
C ILE A 45 -24.83 26.45 4.57
N PRO A 46 -24.59 25.17 4.24
CA PRO A 46 -23.50 24.78 3.37
C PRO A 46 -23.77 25.21 1.93
N ASN A 47 -22.75 25.77 1.29
CA ASN A 47 -22.73 25.97 -0.16
C ASN A 47 -22.00 24.80 -0.81
N PHE A 48 -22.73 23.98 -1.56
CA PHE A 48 -22.20 22.77 -2.20
C PHE A 48 -21.54 23.02 -3.56
N GLY A 49 -21.67 24.22 -4.15
CA GLY A 49 -21.03 24.57 -5.41
C GLY A 49 -21.37 23.63 -6.58
N ASN A 50 -20.42 23.49 -7.52
CA ASN A 50 -20.52 22.49 -8.60
C ASN A 50 -20.12 21.12 -8.06
N LEU A 51 -20.91 20.10 -8.43
CA LEU A 51 -20.73 18.74 -7.99
C LEU A 51 -20.19 17.86 -9.12
N CYS A 52 -19.43 16.82 -8.80
CA CYS A 52 -19.03 15.81 -9.77
C CYS A 52 -19.67 14.46 -9.47
N VAL A 53 -19.93 13.68 -10.51
CA VAL A 53 -20.36 12.28 -10.36
C VAL A 53 -19.26 11.51 -9.62
N GLY A 54 -19.62 10.82 -8.53
CA GLY A 54 -18.70 10.01 -7.73
C GLY A 54 -18.04 10.69 -6.53
N THR A 55 -18.25 11.99 -6.28
CA THR A 55 -17.78 12.65 -5.04
C THR A 55 -18.75 12.46 -3.88
N ILE A 56 -18.23 12.44 -2.65
CA ILE A 56 -19.02 12.68 -1.44
C ILE A 56 -18.69 14.09 -0.98
N LEU A 57 -19.70 14.97 -0.92
CA LEU A 57 -19.53 16.31 -0.37
C LEU A 57 -20.39 16.46 0.89
N GLY A 58 -19.74 16.72 2.02
CA GLY A 58 -20.39 16.96 3.30
C GLY A 58 -20.70 18.44 3.52
N GLY A 59 -21.87 18.74 4.07
CA GLY A 59 -22.26 20.06 4.53
C GLY A 59 -22.95 19.97 5.88
N THR A 60 -22.78 21.01 6.71
CA THR A 60 -23.35 21.04 8.06
C THR A 60 -24.40 22.13 8.14
N TYR A 61 -25.65 21.78 8.45
CA TYR A 61 -26.69 22.73 8.81
C TYR A 61 -26.71 22.88 10.33
N THR A 62 -26.68 24.11 10.85
CA THR A 62 -26.87 24.35 12.28
C THR A 62 -28.29 24.85 12.52
N ILE A 63 -29.06 24.09 13.29
CA ILE A 63 -30.40 24.45 13.74
C ILE A 63 -30.32 24.98 15.18
N THR A 64 -30.91 26.14 15.45
CA THR A 64 -30.99 26.73 16.80
C THR A 64 -32.44 26.82 17.24
N ASN A 65 -32.72 26.35 18.46
CA ASN A 65 -34.01 26.53 19.11
C ASN A 65 -34.10 27.93 19.73
N ASN A 66 -34.91 28.82 19.18
CA ASN A 66 -35.19 30.13 19.76
C ASN A 66 -36.50 30.14 20.56
N SER A 67 -37.22 29.01 20.59
CA SER A 67 -38.44 28.84 21.37
C SER A 67 -38.12 28.73 22.87
N PRO A 68 -38.98 29.24 23.77
CA PRO A 68 -38.81 29.08 25.21
C PRO A 68 -39.05 27.64 25.70
N VAL A 69 -39.43 26.71 24.83
CA VAL A 69 -39.70 25.30 25.14
C VAL A 69 -38.78 24.34 24.39
N PHE A 70 -38.68 23.09 24.85
CA PHE A 70 -37.92 22.06 24.15
C PHE A 70 -38.55 21.73 22.79
N LEU A 71 -37.71 21.68 21.75
CA LEU A 71 -38.11 21.26 20.41
C LEU A 71 -37.82 19.79 20.21
N LYS A 72 -38.86 18.98 19.94
CA LYS A 72 -38.68 17.57 19.59
C LYS A 72 -38.48 17.40 18.09
N ILE A 73 -37.41 16.73 17.68
CA ILE A 73 -37.18 16.32 16.28
C ILE A 73 -37.83 14.94 16.08
N ASN A 74 -38.79 14.85 15.16
CA ASN A 74 -39.43 13.58 14.81
C ASN A 74 -38.75 12.89 13.63
N TYR A 75 -38.41 13.67 12.60
CA TYR A 75 -37.69 13.19 11.43
C TYR A 75 -36.86 14.30 10.80
N ILE A 76 -35.82 13.88 10.10
CA ILE A 76 -35.03 14.71 9.20
C ILE A 76 -35.01 13.96 7.87
N ARG A 77 -35.43 14.60 6.78
CA ARG A 77 -35.41 14.02 5.45
C ARG A 77 -34.93 15.01 4.41
N ILE A 78 -34.51 14.49 3.26
CA ILE A 78 -34.29 15.30 2.07
C ILE A 78 -35.49 15.11 1.15
N GLN A 79 -36.11 16.22 0.78
CA GLN A 79 -37.15 16.24 -0.23
C GLN A 79 -36.55 16.53 -1.60
N ASN A 80 -36.77 15.59 -2.52
CA ASN A 80 -36.28 15.69 -3.89
C ASN A 80 -37.31 16.45 -4.72
N TYR A 81 -36.87 17.51 -5.39
CA TYR A 81 -37.64 18.22 -6.40
C TYR A 81 -36.93 18.18 -7.77
N ASP A 82 -35.96 17.28 -7.91
CA ASP A 82 -35.23 16.96 -9.14
C ASP A 82 -35.52 15.54 -9.62
N ALA A 83 -35.11 15.25 -10.86
CA ALA A 83 -35.26 13.93 -11.48
C ALA A 83 -34.04 13.00 -11.22
N LEU A 84 -33.16 13.35 -10.29
CA LEU A 84 -31.97 12.55 -9.99
C LEU A 84 -32.31 11.40 -9.02
N PRO A 85 -31.54 10.29 -9.03
CA PRO A 85 -31.81 9.15 -8.16
C PRO A 85 -31.87 9.53 -6.67
N ASN A 86 -32.72 8.85 -5.91
CA ASN A 86 -32.90 9.11 -4.47
C ASN A 86 -31.60 8.87 -3.68
N GLU A 87 -30.78 7.92 -4.13
CA GLU A 87 -29.48 7.54 -3.54
C GLU A 87 -28.42 8.65 -3.63
N ALA A 88 -28.71 9.74 -4.35
CA ALA A 88 -27.76 10.82 -4.58
C ALA A 88 -27.52 11.74 -3.36
N ALA A 89 -28.23 11.51 -2.25
CA ALA A 89 -28.03 12.18 -0.96
C ALA A 89 -28.24 11.18 0.18
N VAL A 90 -27.19 10.92 0.95
CA VAL A 90 -27.29 10.13 2.18
C VAL A 90 -27.18 11.10 3.35
N ILE A 91 -28.22 11.16 4.18
CA ILE A 91 -28.10 11.78 5.50
C ILE A 91 -27.26 10.80 6.32
N ALA A 92 -25.94 10.99 6.31
CA ALA A 92 -25.08 10.34 7.29
C ALA A 92 -25.35 11.05 8.62
N ALA A 93 -26.25 10.49 9.42
CA ALA A 93 -26.45 10.93 10.79
C ALA A 93 -25.09 10.89 11.50
N ALA A 94 -24.55 12.06 11.85
CA ALA A 94 -23.55 12.08 12.90
C ALA A 94 -24.15 11.47 14.16
N PRO A 95 -23.34 10.83 15.03
CA PRO A 95 -23.77 10.54 16.37
C PRO A 95 -24.29 11.83 17.00
N LEU A 96 -25.51 11.75 17.53
CA LEU A 96 -26.30 12.81 18.15
C LEU A 96 -25.42 13.76 19.00
N SER A 97 -25.09 14.95 18.51
CA SER A 97 -24.98 16.10 19.42
C SER A 97 -26.35 16.70 19.71
N CYS A 98 -27.37 16.30 18.94
CA CYS A 98 -28.76 16.66 19.12
C CYS A 98 -29.48 15.40 19.55
N GLY A 99 -29.92 15.30 20.81
CA GLY A 99 -30.87 14.25 21.17
C GLY A 99 -32.17 14.39 20.37
N SER A 100 -33.18 13.56 20.65
CA SER A 100 -34.53 13.75 20.10
C SER A 100 -35.15 15.11 20.46
N TYR A 101 -34.50 15.89 21.33
CA TYR A 101 -34.93 17.18 21.83
C TYR A 101 -33.79 18.21 21.79
N ILE A 102 -34.10 19.46 21.43
CA ILE A 102 -33.21 20.62 21.51
C ILE A 102 -33.74 21.55 22.61
N ALA A 103 -32.91 21.87 23.61
CA ALA A 103 -33.28 22.78 24.68
C ALA A 103 -33.46 24.24 24.18
N PRO A 104 -34.23 25.09 24.88
CA PRO A 104 -34.32 26.52 24.57
C PRO A 104 -32.94 27.17 24.47
N GLY A 105 -32.70 27.92 23.40
CA GLY A 105 -31.41 28.59 23.11
C GLY A 105 -30.28 27.67 22.66
N ALA A 106 -30.48 26.35 22.58
CA ALA A 106 -29.44 25.41 22.16
C ALA A 106 -29.39 25.26 20.63
N SER A 107 -28.19 24.99 20.12
CA SER A 107 -27.93 24.70 18.71
C SER A 107 -27.51 23.25 18.50
N CYS A 108 -27.83 22.74 17.31
CA CYS A 108 -27.63 21.38 16.89
C CYS A 108 -27.07 21.36 15.46
N ASN A 109 -26.13 20.47 15.17
CA ASN A 109 -25.53 20.33 13.85
C ASN A 109 -26.08 19.08 13.14
N ILE A 110 -26.54 19.26 11.90
CA ILE A 110 -27.03 18.21 11.01
C ILE A 110 -26.04 18.08 9.87
N LEU A 111 -25.37 16.93 9.78
CA LEU A 111 -24.47 16.63 8.67
C LEU A 111 -25.26 16.01 7.51
N LEU A 112 -25.02 16.53 6.32
CA LEU A 112 -25.61 16.06 5.06
C LEU A 112 -24.49 15.71 4.09
N ASN A 113 -24.50 14.48 3.56
CA ASN A 113 -23.56 14.06 2.52
C ASN A 113 -24.29 13.90 1.19
N LEU A 114 -23.88 14.66 0.18
CA LEU A 114 -24.36 14.52 -1.19
C LEU A 114 -23.41 13.61 -1.97
N GLN A 115 -23.96 12.61 -2.67
CA GLN A 115 -23.21 11.67 -3.50
C GLN A 115 -23.84 11.55 -4.89
N PRO A 116 -23.53 12.46 -5.84
CA PRO A 116 -24.07 12.41 -7.18
C PRO A 116 -23.67 11.13 -7.92
N VAL A 117 -24.67 10.42 -8.46
CA VAL A 117 -24.46 9.22 -9.29
C VAL A 117 -24.79 9.44 -10.77
N ALA A 118 -25.32 10.62 -11.13
CA ALA A 118 -25.66 11.01 -12.50
C ALA A 118 -25.53 12.52 -12.71
N PHE A 119 -25.33 12.94 -13.97
CA PHE A 119 -25.33 14.35 -14.36
C PHE A 119 -26.73 14.96 -14.26
N GLY A 120 -26.79 16.26 -13.94
CA GLY A 120 -28.04 17.02 -13.89
C GLY A 120 -28.00 18.14 -12.86
N ASN A 121 -29.14 18.81 -12.69
CA ASN A 121 -29.28 19.87 -11.71
C ASN A 121 -29.90 19.29 -10.43
N PHE A 122 -29.18 19.44 -9.32
CA PHE A 122 -29.71 19.16 -7.99
C PHE A 122 -30.66 20.29 -7.58
N TYR A 123 -31.85 19.90 -7.14
CA TYR A 123 -32.87 20.79 -6.62
C TYR A 123 -33.59 20.05 -5.47
N ARG A 124 -33.09 20.22 -4.24
CA ARG A 124 -33.53 19.48 -3.06
C ARG A 124 -33.64 20.38 -1.83
N VAL A 125 -34.45 19.98 -0.86
CA VAL A 125 -34.68 20.73 0.38
C VAL A 125 -34.48 19.81 1.58
N LEU A 126 -33.74 20.28 2.59
CA LEU A 126 -33.67 19.61 3.90
C LEU A 126 -34.92 19.95 4.69
N GLN A 127 -35.68 18.93 5.05
CA GLN A 127 -36.93 19.08 5.78
C GLN A 127 -36.82 18.46 7.17
N ILE A 128 -37.25 19.22 8.18
CA ILE A 128 -37.24 18.80 9.58
C ILE A 128 -38.66 18.84 10.12
N GLY A 129 -39.16 17.70 10.57
CA GLY A 129 -40.43 17.62 11.28
C GLY A 129 -40.23 17.86 12.76
N ILE A 130 -40.80 18.95 13.30
CA ILE A 130 -40.75 19.27 14.74
C ILE A 130 -42.12 19.13 15.42
N ASN A 131 -42.10 18.70 16.69
CA ASN A 131 -43.26 18.54 17.60
C ASN A 131 -44.34 17.55 17.15
N SER A 132 -45.19 17.08 18.07
CA SER A 132 -46.23 16.07 17.78
C SER A 132 -47.37 16.52 16.85
N ARG A 133 -47.31 17.75 16.31
CA ARG A 133 -48.30 18.34 15.39
C ARG A 133 -47.82 18.47 13.93
N GLN A 134 -46.70 17.84 13.56
CA GLN A 134 -46.16 17.81 12.18
C GLN A 134 -45.86 19.19 11.56
N LEU A 135 -45.27 20.12 12.30
CA LEU A 135 -44.79 21.34 11.66
C LEU A 135 -43.52 21.01 10.86
N GLU A 136 -43.62 21.10 9.53
CA GLU A 136 -42.53 20.86 8.59
C GLU A 136 -41.74 22.16 8.40
N LEU A 137 -40.43 22.10 8.65
CA LEU A 137 -39.50 23.20 8.45
C LEU A 137 -38.58 22.89 7.27
N ASP A 138 -38.64 23.75 6.26
CA ASP A 138 -37.77 23.69 5.10
C ASP A 138 -36.54 24.57 5.31
N ALA A 139 -35.35 23.96 5.20
CA ALA A 139 -34.12 24.72 5.07
C ALA A 139 -34.06 25.40 3.69
N PRO A 140 -33.16 26.37 3.49
CA PRO A 140 -32.92 26.96 2.18
C PRO A 140 -32.56 25.89 1.14
N VAL A 141 -33.08 26.07 -0.07
CA VAL A 141 -32.95 25.10 -1.15
C VAL A 141 -31.48 24.86 -1.52
N ILE A 142 -31.17 23.59 -1.80
CA ILE A 142 -29.88 23.16 -2.30
C ILE A 142 -29.95 23.18 -3.83
N THR A 143 -29.21 24.10 -4.44
CA THR A 143 -29.07 24.22 -5.91
C THR A 143 -27.62 24.00 -6.32
N SER A 144 -27.36 22.93 -7.06
CA SER A 144 -26.02 22.60 -7.57
C SER A 144 -26.10 21.96 -8.95
N ALA A 145 -25.16 22.29 -9.83
CA ALA A 145 -25.03 21.61 -11.12
C ALA A 145 -24.03 20.45 -11.00
N VAL A 146 -24.40 19.27 -11.51
CA VAL A 146 -23.48 18.14 -11.68
C VAL A 146 -23.06 18.12 -13.13
N ASN A 147 -21.87 18.64 -13.39
CA ASN A 147 -21.37 18.88 -14.74
C ASN A 147 -19.92 18.38 -14.95
N CYS A 148 -19.37 17.68 -13.97
CA CYS A 148 -18.06 17.04 -14.06
C CYS A 148 -18.16 15.56 -13.65
N ILE A 149 -17.28 14.76 -14.22
CA ILE A 149 -16.89 13.48 -13.63
C ILE A 149 -15.69 13.76 -12.74
N THR A 150 -15.61 13.14 -11.56
CA THR A 150 -14.30 13.03 -10.94
C THR A 150 -13.42 12.26 -11.91
N PRO A 151 -12.20 12.73 -12.21
CA PRO A 151 -11.18 11.82 -12.71
C PRO A 151 -11.18 10.60 -11.77
N PRO A 152 -10.97 9.37 -12.27
CA PRO A 152 -10.66 8.25 -11.39
C PRO A 152 -9.63 8.73 -10.37
N PRO A 153 -9.66 8.27 -9.10
CA PRO A 153 -8.58 8.56 -8.18
C PRO A 153 -7.29 8.37 -8.95
N VAL A 154 -6.48 9.43 -9.08
CA VAL A 154 -5.12 9.25 -9.58
C VAL A 154 -4.50 8.42 -8.48
N ILE A 155 -4.57 7.09 -8.66
CA ILE A 155 -3.74 6.15 -7.93
C ILE A 155 -2.35 6.77 -8.13
N PRO A 156 -1.66 7.25 -7.06
CA PRO A 156 -0.27 7.67 -7.21
C PRO A 156 0.38 6.53 -7.98
N PRO A 157 1.05 6.80 -9.11
CA PRO A 157 1.35 5.80 -10.13
C PRO A 157 1.67 4.51 -9.40
N THR A 158 0.79 3.50 -9.51
CA THR A 158 1.11 2.16 -9.02
C THR A 158 2.55 1.96 -9.46
N PRO A 159 3.53 1.77 -8.54
CA PRO A 159 4.92 1.71 -8.94
C PRO A 159 4.97 0.76 -10.11
N THR A 160 5.23 1.31 -11.29
CA THR A 160 5.14 0.63 -12.57
C THR A 160 6.24 -0.39 -12.53
N SER A 161 5.92 -1.58 -12.03
CA SER A 161 6.89 -2.41 -11.35
C SER A 161 7.50 -1.67 -10.13
N PRO A 162 7.71 -2.31 -8.98
CA PRO A 162 8.98 -2.03 -8.34
C PRO A 162 9.97 -2.36 -9.46
N PHE A 163 10.70 -1.37 -9.98
CA PHE A 163 12.06 -1.68 -10.33
C PHE A 163 12.72 -2.03 -8.99
N PHE A 164 12.42 -3.24 -8.48
CA PHE A 164 13.52 -4.04 -8.03
C PHE A 164 14.43 -4.01 -9.27
N PRO A 165 15.68 -3.51 -9.19
CA PRO A 165 16.66 -4.05 -10.10
C PRO A 165 16.44 -5.54 -9.93
N THR A 166 15.87 -6.17 -10.95
CA THR A 166 15.98 -7.60 -11.12
C THR A 166 17.46 -7.81 -10.86
N PRO A 167 17.82 -8.55 -9.79
CA PRO A 167 19.19 -8.98 -9.64
C PRO A 167 19.61 -9.45 -11.03
N PRO A 168 20.75 -8.97 -11.58
CA PRO A 168 21.10 -9.21 -12.97
C PRO A 168 20.79 -10.68 -13.25
N PRO A 169 19.99 -10.98 -14.30
CA PRO A 169 19.53 -12.35 -14.53
C PRO A 169 20.76 -13.23 -14.38
N PRO A 170 20.76 -14.23 -13.47
CA PRO A 170 21.95 -15.04 -13.26
C PRO A 170 22.37 -15.47 -14.65
N SER A 171 23.54 -15.00 -15.06
CA SER A 171 23.87 -15.01 -16.46
C SER A 171 24.03 -16.47 -16.90
N GLN A 172 24.38 -16.65 -18.15
CA GLN A 172 24.30 -17.88 -18.93
C GLN A 172 25.22 -19.01 -18.41
N PHE A 173 25.70 -18.93 -17.16
CA PHE A 173 26.62 -19.86 -16.52
C PHE A 173 25.94 -20.86 -15.58
N LEU A 174 26.46 -22.08 -15.62
CA LEU A 174 25.97 -23.22 -14.85
C LEU A 174 26.46 -23.19 -13.38
N VAL A 175 27.24 -22.17 -12.96
CA VAL A 175 27.87 -22.08 -11.63
C VAL A 175 26.89 -22.14 -10.46
N SER A 176 26.86 -23.29 -9.79
CA SER A 176 25.94 -23.54 -8.68
C SER A 176 26.63 -23.33 -7.34
N ILE A 177 27.91 -23.67 -7.27
CA ILE A 177 28.77 -23.44 -6.11
C ILE A 177 29.95 -22.60 -6.56
N LEU A 178 30.21 -21.51 -5.84
CA LEU A 178 31.40 -20.67 -6.04
C LEU A 178 32.05 -20.39 -4.68
N GLY A 179 33.31 -20.75 -4.52
CA GLY A 179 34.12 -20.35 -3.37
C GLY A 179 35.31 -19.50 -3.77
N ALA A 180 35.62 -18.43 -3.04
CA ALA A 180 36.79 -17.62 -3.37
C ALA A 180 38.13 -18.30 -3.04
N THR A 181 38.16 -19.03 -1.92
CA THR A 181 39.39 -19.68 -1.42
C THR A 181 39.39 -21.17 -1.74
N THR A 182 38.34 -21.88 -1.35
CA THR A 182 38.19 -23.33 -1.51
C THR A 182 36.72 -23.72 -1.62
N VAL A 183 36.45 -24.85 -2.26
CA VAL A 183 35.19 -25.61 -2.10
C VAL A 183 35.53 -26.97 -1.52
N THR A 184 34.89 -27.32 -0.41
CA THR A 184 35.14 -28.59 0.30
C THR A 184 33.85 -29.35 0.49
N ASN A 185 33.88 -30.66 0.24
CA ASN A 185 32.79 -31.57 0.52
C ASN A 185 33.23 -32.73 1.42
N ALA A 186 32.45 -33.07 2.45
CA ALA A 186 32.74 -34.17 3.36
C ALA A 186 31.92 -35.44 3.09
N GLY A 187 30.75 -35.32 2.46
CA GLY A 187 29.74 -36.39 2.38
C GLY A 187 29.22 -36.67 0.97
N LEU A 188 28.11 -37.41 0.86
CA LEU A 188 27.52 -37.79 -0.43
C LEU A 188 26.69 -36.64 -1.04
N SER A 189 27.34 -35.50 -1.28
CA SER A 189 26.67 -34.36 -1.89
C SER A 189 26.42 -34.58 -3.39
N VAL A 190 25.31 -34.03 -3.88
CA VAL A 190 24.94 -33.97 -5.29
C VAL A 190 24.75 -32.51 -5.66
N VAL A 191 25.63 -32.00 -6.51
CA VAL A 191 25.55 -30.62 -7.04
C VAL A 191 25.16 -30.69 -8.51
N ASN A 192 24.07 -30.04 -8.90
CA ASN A 192 23.69 -29.90 -10.30
C ASN A 192 24.18 -28.54 -10.82
N GLY A 193 25.08 -28.52 -11.79
CA GLY A 193 25.78 -27.32 -12.29
C GLY A 193 27.23 -27.23 -11.83
N ASP A 194 27.95 -26.19 -12.28
CA ASP A 194 29.39 -26.07 -12.08
C ASP A 194 29.76 -25.80 -10.61
N VAL A 195 30.95 -26.25 -10.25
CA VAL A 195 31.60 -25.99 -8.96
C VAL A 195 32.91 -25.25 -9.22
N ASP A 196 32.93 -24.00 -8.80
CA ASP A 196 33.94 -23.04 -9.18
C ASP A 196 34.73 -22.53 -7.97
N VAL A 197 36.03 -22.31 -8.16
CA VAL A 197 36.88 -21.63 -7.19
C VAL A 197 37.74 -20.59 -7.90
N SER A 198 37.68 -19.34 -7.42
CA SER A 198 38.55 -18.25 -7.90
C SER A 198 38.59 -17.11 -6.86
N PRO A 199 39.77 -16.54 -6.53
CA PRO A 199 41.08 -16.79 -7.13
C PRO A 199 41.81 -18.02 -6.57
N GLY A 200 41.27 -18.69 -5.56
CA GLY A 200 41.76 -19.98 -5.09
C GLY A 200 41.61 -21.07 -6.16
N SER A 201 42.18 -22.24 -5.89
CA SER A 201 42.21 -23.35 -6.86
C SER A 201 41.83 -24.71 -6.27
N ALA A 202 41.46 -24.78 -4.98
CA ALA A 202 41.21 -26.04 -4.32
C ALA A 202 39.72 -26.40 -4.30
N ILE A 203 39.37 -27.46 -5.02
CA ILE A 203 38.08 -28.16 -4.92
C ILE A 203 38.38 -29.56 -4.37
N THR A 204 37.82 -29.90 -3.21
CA THR A 204 38.12 -31.16 -2.51
C THR A 204 36.86 -31.89 -2.08
N GLY A 205 36.94 -33.22 -1.96
CA GLY A 205 35.80 -34.04 -1.53
C GLY A 205 34.85 -34.49 -2.63
N PHE A 206 35.26 -34.38 -3.90
CA PHE A 206 34.55 -34.90 -5.05
C PHE A 206 35.46 -35.91 -5.77
N PRO A 207 35.40 -37.21 -5.46
CA PRO A 207 34.43 -37.96 -4.63
C PRO A 207 34.63 -37.83 -3.10
N PRO A 208 33.63 -38.22 -2.25
CA PRO A 208 32.38 -38.91 -2.60
C PRO A 208 31.26 -38.00 -3.11
N GLY A 209 31.44 -36.67 -3.04
CA GLY A 209 30.53 -35.73 -3.68
C GLY A 209 30.50 -35.94 -5.19
N THR A 210 29.38 -35.61 -5.82
CA THR A 210 29.18 -35.72 -7.26
C THR A 210 28.67 -34.41 -7.84
N VAL A 211 29.10 -34.12 -9.06
CA VAL A 211 28.61 -33.01 -9.88
C VAL A 211 27.84 -33.60 -11.07
N LEU A 212 26.63 -33.09 -11.30
CA LEU A 212 25.75 -33.43 -12.40
C LEU A 212 25.62 -32.23 -13.33
N ASN A 213 25.61 -32.45 -14.64
CA ASN A 213 25.39 -31.41 -15.65
C ASN A 213 26.27 -30.16 -15.47
N GLY A 214 27.49 -30.34 -14.97
CA GLY A 214 28.44 -29.27 -14.70
C GLY A 214 29.87 -29.78 -14.69
N ALA A 215 30.80 -28.84 -14.57
CA ALA A 215 32.23 -29.07 -14.53
C ALA A 215 32.87 -28.46 -13.27
N PHE A 216 34.14 -28.76 -13.07
CA PHE A 216 34.98 -28.10 -12.08
C PHE A 216 35.79 -27.01 -12.77
N HIS A 217 35.73 -25.79 -12.23
CA HIS A 217 36.56 -24.67 -12.66
C HIS A 217 37.38 -24.15 -11.48
N ALA A 218 38.71 -24.23 -11.58
CA ALA A 218 39.61 -23.89 -10.48
C ALA A 218 40.70 -22.92 -10.96
N ALA A 219 40.63 -21.68 -10.49
CA ALA A 219 41.52 -20.58 -10.86
C ALA A 219 41.65 -20.38 -12.39
N ASP A 220 40.62 -20.71 -13.17
CA ASP A 220 40.58 -20.50 -14.61
C ASP A 220 39.74 -19.27 -14.99
N ALA A 221 39.68 -18.96 -16.29
CA ALA A 221 38.95 -17.80 -16.80
C ALA A 221 37.43 -17.91 -16.57
N THR A 222 36.87 -19.12 -16.54
CA THR A 222 35.44 -19.35 -16.29
C THR A 222 35.12 -19.05 -14.83
N ALA A 223 35.88 -19.61 -13.88
CA ALA A 223 35.70 -19.34 -12.45
C ALA A 223 35.94 -17.86 -12.11
N ALA A 224 36.91 -17.20 -12.78
CA ALA A 224 37.15 -15.77 -12.61
C ALA A 224 35.98 -14.92 -13.12
N ALA A 225 35.37 -15.29 -14.25
CA ALA A 225 34.19 -14.61 -14.77
C ALA A 225 32.98 -14.80 -13.82
N ALA A 226 32.75 -16.03 -13.36
CA ALA A 226 31.70 -16.35 -12.40
C ALA A 226 31.85 -15.57 -11.08
N HIS A 227 33.08 -15.44 -10.58
CA HIS A 227 33.37 -14.68 -9.36
C HIS A 227 33.07 -13.19 -9.50
N ASN A 228 33.52 -12.57 -10.59
CA ASN A 228 33.23 -11.16 -10.87
C ASN A 228 31.73 -10.89 -11.03
N GLU A 229 31.00 -11.84 -11.61
CA GLU A 229 29.55 -11.73 -11.74
C GLU A 229 28.84 -11.85 -10.39
N ALA A 230 29.19 -12.84 -9.57
CA ALA A 230 28.65 -12.97 -8.21
C ALA A 230 28.92 -11.67 -7.41
N GLN A 231 30.12 -11.11 -7.52
CA GLN A 231 30.44 -9.83 -6.89
C GLN A 231 29.56 -8.66 -7.38
N ALA A 232 29.29 -8.59 -8.69
CA ALA A 232 28.40 -7.58 -9.27
C ALA A 232 26.92 -7.80 -8.85
N TYR A 233 26.52 -9.06 -8.72
CA TYR A 233 25.20 -9.47 -8.26
C TYR A 233 24.98 -9.06 -6.80
N TYR A 234 25.92 -9.36 -5.91
CA TYR A 234 25.91 -8.89 -4.52
C TYR A 234 25.78 -7.36 -4.43
N ASN A 235 26.62 -6.63 -5.16
CA ASN A 235 26.62 -5.17 -5.17
C ASN A 235 25.27 -4.60 -5.62
N SER A 236 24.66 -5.22 -6.63
CA SER A 236 23.31 -4.86 -7.10
C SER A 236 22.27 -5.12 -6.01
N ALA A 237 22.32 -6.30 -5.37
CA ALA A 237 21.38 -6.69 -4.32
C ALA A 237 21.45 -5.79 -3.07
N VAL A 238 22.64 -5.34 -2.66
CA VAL A 238 22.78 -4.44 -1.49
C VAL A 238 22.53 -2.96 -1.81
N SER A 239 22.54 -2.57 -3.09
CA SER A 239 22.22 -1.20 -3.52
C SER A 239 20.72 -0.88 -3.47
N LEU A 240 19.90 -1.91 -3.34
CA LEU A 240 18.45 -1.83 -3.32
C LEU A 240 17.95 -1.05 -2.10
N PRO A 241 17.02 -0.08 -2.26
CA PRO A 241 16.41 0.58 -1.12
C PRO A 241 15.57 -0.40 -0.31
N CYS A 242 15.88 -0.54 0.97
CA CYS A 242 15.05 -1.26 1.93
C CYS A 242 14.02 -0.31 2.56
N PRO A 243 12.70 -0.55 2.40
CA PRO A 243 11.68 0.22 3.11
C PRO A 243 11.82 0.07 4.64
N PRO A 244 11.65 1.13 5.44
CA PRO A 244 11.76 1.05 6.90
C PRO A 244 10.88 -0.04 7.54
N GLY A 245 9.68 -0.27 6.99
CA GLY A 245 8.75 -1.31 7.46
C GLY A 245 9.20 -2.75 7.16
N ASN A 246 10.20 -2.93 6.30
CA ASN A 246 10.80 -4.22 5.96
C ASN A 246 12.16 -4.44 6.65
N ASN A 247 12.56 -3.56 7.55
CA ASN A 247 13.70 -3.80 8.43
C ASN A 247 13.28 -4.79 9.52
N LEU A 248 13.78 -6.03 9.42
CA LEU A 248 13.45 -7.14 10.31
C LEU A 248 14.56 -7.40 11.34
N THR A 249 15.44 -6.42 11.60
CA THR A 249 16.52 -6.56 12.57
C THR A 249 15.99 -7.02 13.94
N GLY A 250 16.59 -8.08 14.48
CA GLY A 250 16.21 -8.66 15.77
C GLY A 250 14.97 -9.57 15.72
N LEU A 251 14.38 -9.80 14.54
CA LEU A 251 13.25 -10.69 14.35
C LEU A 251 13.69 -11.99 13.66
N ASP A 252 13.16 -13.12 14.12
CA ASP A 252 13.30 -14.40 13.44
C ASP A 252 12.41 -14.42 12.17
N LEU A 253 12.93 -15.03 11.09
CA LEU A 253 12.21 -15.25 9.83
C LEU A 253 11.17 -16.39 9.94
N GLY A 254 11.34 -17.27 10.91
CA GLY A 254 10.48 -18.40 11.22
C GLY A 254 9.04 -18.00 11.52
N GLY A 255 8.10 -18.76 10.96
CA GLY A 255 6.66 -18.54 11.11
C GLY A 255 6.12 -17.38 10.28
N ARG A 256 6.94 -16.70 9.49
CA ARG A 256 6.51 -15.54 8.69
C ARG A 256 6.02 -15.94 7.31
N VAL A 257 5.04 -15.19 6.84
CA VAL A 257 4.64 -15.13 5.44
C VAL A 257 5.00 -13.74 4.93
N LEU A 258 5.94 -13.67 3.99
CA LEU A 258 6.43 -12.40 3.45
C LEU A 258 5.88 -12.15 2.04
N PRO A 259 5.28 -10.97 1.77
CA PRO A 259 4.99 -10.54 0.41
C PRO A 259 6.30 -10.22 -0.36
N PRO A 260 6.24 -10.06 -1.68
CA PRO A 260 7.43 -9.71 -2.48
C PRO A 260 8.03 -8.38 -2.02
N GLY A 261 9.36 -8.30 -1.94
CA GLY A 261 10.01 -7.12 -1.38
C GLY A 261 11.50 -7.25 -1.08
N VAL A 262 12.10 -6.09 -0.76
CA VAL A 262 13.43 -5.99 -0.16
C VAL A 262 13.27 -5.97 1.36
N TYR A 263 13.97 -6.86 2.04
CA TYR A 263 14.01 -7.00 3.48
C TYR A 263 15.44 -6.79 3.97
N CYS A 264 15.61 -6.08 5.08
CA CYS A 264 16.94 -5.78 5.59
C CYS A 264 17.10 -6.14 7.07
N PHE A 265 18.32 -6.51 7.42
CA PHE A 265 18.80 -6.75 8.77
C PHE A 265 20.10 -5.95 8.95
N ASN A 266 20.13 -5.02 9.90
CA ASN A 266 21.35 -4.28 10.24
C ASN A 266 22.40 -5.17 10.94
N SER A 267 21.98 -6.35 11.41
CA SER A 267 22.83 -7.34 12.06
C SER A 267 22.59 -8.74 11.46
N SER A 268 22.67 -9.79 12.27
CA SER A 268 22.44 -11.17 11.83
C SER A 268 20.95 -11.44 11.57
N ALA A 269 20.68 -12.36 10.65
CA ALA A 269 19.36 -12.93 10.43
C ALA A 269 19.33 -14.39 10.91
N GLN A 270 18.21 -14.79 11.51
CA GLN A 270 17.96 -16.16 11.94
C GLN A 270 16.70 -16.69 11.30
N LEU A 271 16.70 -17.97 10.96
CA LEU A 271 15.54 -18.71 10.47
C LEU A 271 15.33 -19.95 11.34
N THR A 272 14.30 -19.90 12.17
CA THR A 272 13.87 -21.03 13.01
C THR A 272 12.51 -21.54 12.55
N GLY A 273 12.49 -22.69 11.87
CA GLY A 273 11.26 -23.26 11.31
C GLY A 273 10.99 -22.76 9.88
N ALA A 274 9.72 -22.55 9.53
CA ALA A 274 9.31 -22.26 8.16
C ALA A 274 9.17 -20.76 7.87
N LEU A 275 9.79 -20.29 6.80
CA LEU A 275 9.52 -19.00 6.16
C LEU A 275 8.75 -19.26 4.86
N VAL A 276 7.64 -18.55 4.66
CA VAL A 276 6.83 -18.63 3.43
C VAL A 276 7.02 -17.36 2.61
N LEU A 277 7.41 -17.52 1.35
CA LEU A 277 7.50 -16.44 0.36
C LEU A 277 6.33 -16.60 -0.62
N SER A 278 5.30 -15.77 -0.45
CA SER A 278 4.07 -15.85 -1.23
C SER A 278 3.97 -14.71 -2.25
N GLY A 279 3.92 -15.06 -3.53
CA GLY A 279 3.83 -14.08 -4.63
C GLY A 279 3.54 -14.76 -5.96
N GLY A 280 3.40 -13.96 -7.02
CA GLY A 280 3.24 -14.47 -8.39
C GLY A 280 4.56 -14.92 -9.04
N PRO A 281 4.53 -15.40 -10.30
CA PRO A 281 5.72 -15.89 -11.02
C PRO A 281 6.80 -14.83 -11.27
N THR A 282 6.43 -13.56 -11.26
CA THR A 282 7.35 -12.42 -11.43
C THR A 282 7.75 -11.79 -10.10
N SER A 283 7.29 -12.33 -8.97
CA SER A 283 7.61 -11.80 -7.64
C SER A 283 9.03 -12.13 -7.25
N SER A 284 9.71 -11.15 -6.64
CA SER A 284 11.09 -11.26 -6.17
C SER A 284 11.25 -10.87 -4.71
N TYR A 285 12.31 -11.41 -4.11
CA TYR A 285 12.65 -11.25 -2.71
C TYR A 285 14.15 -11.01 -2.60
N VAL A 286 14.53 -9.94 -1.90
CA VAL A 286 15.93 -9.65 -1.60
C VAL A 286 16.09 -9.49 -0.11
N PHE A 287 16.92 -10.33 0.50
CA PHE A 287 17.29 -10.24 1.91
C PHE A 287 18.70 -9.66 2.03
N GLN A 288 18.79 -8.43 2.52
CA GLN A 288 20.05 -7.74 2.80
C GLN A 288 20.41 -7.96 4.28
N ILE A 289 21.49 -8.68 4.56
CA ILE A 289 21.86 -9.07 5.92
C ILE A 289 23.22 -8.46 6.23
N GLY A 290 23.28 -7.53 7.19
CA GLY A 290 24.52 -6.82 7.52
C GLY A 290 25.62 -7.71 8.12
N SER A 291 25.24 -8.84 8.70
CA SER A 291 26.18 -9.81 9.29
C SER A 291 25.89 -11.24 8.83
N THR A 292 25.66 -12.19 9.73
CA THR A 292 25.54 -13.62 9.43
C THR A 292 24.10 -14.03 9.15
N LEU A 293 23.90 -14.96 8.23
CA LEU A 293 22.66 -15.72 8.09
C LEU A 293 22.82 -17.09 8.74
N THR A 294 21.90 -17.48 9.62
CA THR A 294 21.91 -18.82 10.23
C THR A 294 20.52 -19.43 10.21
N THR A 295 20.43 -20.73 9.93
CA THR A 295 19.18 -21.48 10.06
C THR A 295 19.28 -22.51 11.18
N ALA A 296 18.20 -22.71 11.92
CA ALA A 296 18.07 -23.84 12.82
C ALA A 296 17.97 -25.15 12.00
N SER A 297 18.16 -26.30 12.67
CA SER A 297 17.93 -27.60 12.04
C SER A 297 16.49 -27.74 11.56
N ASN A 298 16.30 -28.36 10.41
CA ASN A 298 14.99 -28.59 9.76
C ASN A 298 14.19 -27.31 9.47
N ALA A 299 14.85 -26.15 9.36
CA ALA A 299 14.22 -24.95 8.86
C ALA A 299 13.83 -25.09 7.38
N SER A 300 12.94 -24.23 6.88
CA SER A 300 12.54 -24.29 5.47
C SER A 300 12.19 -22.93 4.89
N VAL A 301 12.55 -22.70 3.63
CA VAL A 301 12.05 -21.59 2.80
C VAL A 301 11.05 -22.16 1.80
N VAL A 302 9.77 -21.85 1.98
CA VAL A 302 8.66 -22.34 1.18
C VAL A 302 8.25 -21.29 0.17
N LEU A 303 8.37 -21.61 -1.12
CA LEU A 303 7.94 -20.73 -2.21
C LEU A 303 6.49 -21.06 -2.59
N GLN A 304 5.60 -20.07 -2.62
CA GLN A 304 4.19 -20.24 -2.95
C GLN A 304 3.72 -19.25 -4.02
N GLY A 305 2.64 -19.59 -4.73
CA GLY A 305 1.98 -18.71 -5.71
C GLY A 305 2.71 -18.55 -7.05
N GLY A 306 3.79 -19.32 -7.28
CA GLY A 306 4.56 -19.30 -8.53
C GLY A 306 5.96 -18.69 -8.39
N VAL A 307 6.35 -18.24 -7.19
CA VAL A 307 7.72 -17.76 -6.92
C VAL A 307 8.75 -18.83 -7.29
N THR A 308 9.73 -18.46 -8.10
CA THR A 308 10.87 -19.30 -8.46
C THR A 308 12.05 -19.02 -7.54
N ASN A 309 12.92 -20.01 -7.33
CA ASN A 309 14.13 -19.86 -6.53
C ASN A 309 15.10 -18.83 -7.12
N GLY A 310 15.14 -18.66 -8.45
CA GLY A 310 15.94 -17.62 -9.10
C GLY A 310 15.56 -16.19 -8.73
N ASN A 311 14.33 -15.97 -8.25
CA ASN A 311 13.84 -14.66 -7.83
C ASN A 311 14.06 -14.37 -6.34
N VAL A 312 14.76 -15.25 -5.61
CA VAL A 312 15.04 -15.10 -4.17
C VAL A 312 16.55 -14.92 -3.97
N THR A 313 16.95 -13.77 -3.45
CA THR A 313 18.35 -13.40 -3.21
C THR A 313 18.61 -13.21 -1.72
N TRP A 314 19.71 -13.78 -1.24
CA TRP A 314 20.21 -13.61 0.12
C TRP A 314 21.60 -12.98 0.07
N ALA A 315 21.67 -11.65 0.19
CA ALA A 315 22.92 -10.90 0.24
C ALA A 315 23.42 -10.83 1.69
N VAL A 316 24.45 -11.61 2.00
CA VAL A 316 24.96 -11.80 3.37
C VAL A 316 26.30 -11.09 3.56
N GLY A 317 26.32 -10.08 4.43
CA GLY A 317 27.48 -9.22 4.69
C GLY A 317 28.66 -9.92 5.38
N SER A 318 28.48 -11.15 5.84
CA SER A 318 29.56 -12.01 6.33
C SER A 318 29.37 -13.45 5.86
N SER A 319 29.09 -14.40 6.74
CA SER A 319 28.93 -15.82 6.42
C SER A 319 27.50 -16.31 6.55
N ALA A 320 27.15 -17.33 5.77
CA ALA A 320 25.88 -18.05 5.87
C ALA A 320 26.12 -19.49 6.38
N THR A 321 25.32 -19.93 7.35
CA THR A 321 25.31 -21.32 7.83
C THR A 321 23.90 -21.88 7.71
N ILE A 322 23.74 -22.86 6.82
CA ILE A 322 22.49 -23.56 6.59
C ILE A 322 22.50 -24.84 7.43
N GLY A 323 21.69 -24.85 8.48
CA GLY A 323 21.61 -25.89 9.50
C GLY A 323 21.09 -27.23 8.99
N THR A 324 21.33 -28.28 9.77
CA THR A 324 21.13 -29.68 9.37
C THR A 324 19.70 -29.93 8.90
N GLY A 325 19.53 -30.63 7.77
CA GLY A 325 18.20 -30.96 7.24
C GLY A 325 17.37 -29.77 6.78
N THR A 326 17.94 -28.56 6.70
CA THR A 326 17.22 -27.37 6.22
C THR A 326 16.88 -27.51 4.74
N ALA A 327 15.65 -27.15 4.36
CA ALA A 327 15.23 -27.02 2.97
C ALA A 327 15.27 -25.54 2.54
N PHE A 328 16.40 -25.11 1.98
CA PHE A 328 16.64 -23.71 1.63
C PHE A 328 16.35 -23.43 0.16
N ALA A 329 15.95 -22.18 -0.15
CA ALA A 329 15.65 -21.76 -1.52
C ALA A 329 16.19 -20.35 -1.79
N GLY A 330 16.77 -20.16 -2.98
CA GLY A 330 17.33 -18.88 -3.42
C GLY A 330 18.83 -18.92 -3.70
N ILE A 331 19.34 -17.78 -4.12
CA ILE A 331 20.76 -17.53 -4.37
C ILE A 331 21.36 -16.94 -3.09
N ILE A 332 22.25 -17.69 -2.44
CA ILE A 332 23.02 -17.23 -1.29
C ILE A 332 24.30 -16.60 -1.81
N ASP A 333 24.45 -15.30 -1.59
CA ASP A 333 25.62 -14.52 -1.99
C ASP A 333 26.23 -13.89 -0.74
N ALA A 334 27.33 -14.48 -0.27
CA ALA A 334 27.93 -14.16 1.02
C ALA A 334 29.33 -13.56 0.85
N VAL A 335 29.60 -12.46 1.55
CA VAL A 335 30.90 -11.78 1.51
C VAL A 335 32.02 -12.69 2.00
N ALA A 336 31.79 -13.49 3.03
CA ALA A 336 32.78 -14.40 3.60
C ALA A 336 32.50 -15.85 3.15
N SER A 337 32.11 -16.75 4.06
CA SER A 337 31.97 -18.18 3.77
C SER A 337 30.52 -18.66 3.78
N ILE A 338 30.25 -19.77 3.10
CA ILE A 338 28.96 -20.46 3.15
C ILE A 338 29.19 -21.89 3.63
N THR A 339 28.41 -22.32 4.62
CA THR A 339 28.40 -23.71 5.09
C THR A 339 27.01 -24.29 4.94
N LEU A 340 26.87 -25.35 4.15
CA LEU A 340 25.71 -26.22 4.14
C LEU A 340 26.06 -27.41 5.02
N THR A 341 25.45 -27.48 6.20
CA THR A 341 25.70 -28.57 7.14
C THR A 341 25.00 -29.86 6.67
N ASN A 342 25.27 -30.97 7.34
CA ASN A 342 24.78 -32.30 6.98
C ASN A 342 23.32 -32.31 6.50
N SER A 343 23.07 -32.86 5.32
CA SER A 343 21.74 -33.13 4.79
C SER A 343 20.86 -31.90 4.55
N ALA A 344 21.42 -30.69 4.59
CA ALA A 344 20.72 -29.52 4.06
C ALA A 344 20.52 -29.65 2.54
N SER A 345 19.42 -29.11 2.04
CA SER A 345 19.14 -29.02 0.60
C SER A 345 18.99 -27.57 0.17
N LEU A 346 19.53 -27.24 -0.99
CA LEU A 346 19.49 -25.90 -1.57
C LEU A 346 18.87 -25.97 -2.96
N ARG A 347 17.66 -25.41 -3.09
CA ARG A 347 17.07 -25.08 -4.38
C ARG A 347 17.56 -23.70 -4.80
N GLY A 348 18.72 -23.63 -5.43
CA GLY A 348 19.36 -22.38 -5.80
C GLY A 348 20.87 -22.52 -5.92
N ARG A 349 21.60 -21.46 -5.52
CA ARG A 349 23.05 -21.32 -5.71
C ARG A 349 23.72 -20.82 -4.43
N ALA A 350 25.00 -21.15 -4.23
CA ALA A 350 25.79 -20.69 -3.09
C ALA A 350 27.12 -20.11 -3.56
N TRP A 351 27.29 -18.81 -3.37
CA TRP A 351 28.45 -18.02 -3.79
C TRP A 351 29.11 -17.32 -2.61
N ALA A 352 30.36 -17.69 -2.31
CA ALA A 352 31.18 -17.13 -1.23
C ALA A 352 32.28 -16.24 -1.83
N LEU A 353 32.14 -14.92 -1.70
CA LEU A 353 32.94 -13.92 -2.42
C LEU A 353 34.38 -13.80 -1.92
N ASN A 354 34.65 -14.05 -0.64
CA ASN A 354 36.01 -13.99 -0.08
C ASN A 354 36.39 -15.22 0.76
N GLY A 355 35.43 -16.12 1.01
CA GLY A 355 35.62 -17.29 1.85
C GLY A 355 35.54 -18.62 1.10
N ALA A 356 35.16 -19.66 1.83
CA ALA A 356 34.99 -21.00 1.29
C ALA A 356 33.51 -21.40 1.23
N VAL A 357 33.19 -22.37 0.37
CA VAL A 357 31.93 -23.11 0.46
C VAL A 357 32.22 -24.51 1.01
N THR A 358 31.53 -24.88 2.08
CA THR A 358 31.62 -26.20 2.71
C THR A 358 30.30 -26.95 2.60
N LEU A 359 30.36 -28.20 2.16
CA LEU A 359 29.23 -29.11 1.94
C LEU A 359 29.40 -30.39 2.75
N ASP A 360 28.30 -30.95 3.21
CA ASP A 360 28.20 -32.28 3.81
C ASP A 360 26.87 -32.94 3.44
N THR A 361 26.92 -33.94 2.56
CA THR A 361 25.75 -34.76 2.18
C THR A 361 24.56 -33.90 1.72
N ASN A 362 24.83 -32.88 0.91
CA ASN A 362 23.82 -31.91 0.48
C ASN A 362 23.29 -32.18 -0.93
N ILE A 363 22.06 -31.72 -1.20
CA ILE A 363 21.53 -31.64 -2.57
C ILE A 363 21.46 -30.18 -2.96
N VAL A 364 22.19 -29.79 -4.00
CA VAL A 364 22.19 -28.43 -4.54
C VAL A 364 21.67 -28.48 -5.97
N ASN A 365 20.56 -27.79 -6.23
CA ASN A 365 19.94 -27.75 -7.54
C ASN A 365 19.46 -26.33 -7.90
N PRO A 366 20.05 -25.65 -8.89
CA PRO A 366 19.68 -24.30 -9.28
C PRO A 366 18.39 -24.22 -10.12
N THR A 367 17.89 -25.33 -10.67
CA THR A 367 16.74 -25.30 -11.61
C THR A 367 15.42 -24.92 -10.90
N SER A 368 14.62 -24.08 -11.56
CA SER A 368 13.16 -24.08 -11.41
C SER A 368 12.52 -24.92 -12.50
#